data_AF-A0A2V8ZMQ6-F1
#
_entry.id   AF-A0A2V8ZMQ6-F1
#
_cell.length_a   1.000
_cell.length_b   1.000
_cell.length_c   1.000
_cell.angle_alpha   90.00
_cell.angle_beta   90.00
_cell.angle_gamma   90.00
#
_symmetry.space_group_name_H-M   'P 1'
#
loop_
_entity.id
_entity.type
_entity.pdbx_description
1 polymer ?
#
loop_
_entity_poly.entity_id
_entity_poly.type
_entity_poly.pdbx_seq_one_letter_code
_entity_poly.pdbx_strand_id
1 'polypeptide(L)'
;MDRRTVSAWFPRQNSWALHFNDSWKVTTKFTANFGVRWDYFSPSREKFNHLSFFDPTGTNPDGIPGSLAFAGSGSACQPACYGAEYPEKAWRRGFAPRLSVAYSYDQKTVVRAGYGVFFTQAFYPGWGGGISLDGLNLNQSFGKLKDPTTNQDDPTFYLDNGVPAPAQLPPFISGSFDNGHSILYRPLDANRRSYAQQWNLTIERQLPQSFFVSAAYVGNKGSRLPSSLNPVNVLNPFDPKIQALYAPIHSPDTICGQTSTPPTTADCSYVPELNAVFTSDSQTLFGVKTPYPGWIGELNAAGNCSPTVGQALLPFPQFCDKLQGLNEVHGSSIYHSFQLKVEKRYSQGLYMLLAYTNSKLITDAADNTQRDASTWNASQGVISPFEEKRNRSLAPDDVPQTLSAAFVYELPFGKGKRYLSGSGGLDRAVGGWQISPIIRFSKGTPMWIRSGSCLTSYTSQGCLPGLISGQKPFLQDPNNFNPDKGLLINPAAFEPLTSFEATGSCPTCTGVFGYTGTGPRIFGFRGSNYKNVDFAITKNTRLNERLSLIFRAEFYNAFNLHMFVNDGNFTISGGNAFDTDISSTSFGKWTGNVSAPRRIQFGARFEF
;
A
#
# COMPACT_ATOMS: atom_id res chain seq x y z
N MET A 1 9.16 13.95 43.38
CA MET A 1 8.91 13.77 41.93
C MET A 1 7.45 13.45 41.72
N ASP A 2 6.70 14.36 41.11
CA ASP A 2 5.29 14.14 40.80
C ASP A 2 5.19 13.06 39.69
N ARG A 3 4.59 11.92 40.00
CA ARG A 3 4.47 10.74 39.12
C ARG A 3 3.39 10.92 38.03
N ARG A 4 3.01 12.16 37.72
CA ARG A 4 1.85 12.53 36.87
C ARG A 4 2.21 13.13 35.51
N THR A 5 3.44 12.95 35.01
CA THR A 5 3.76 13.38 33.66
C THR A 5 3.24 12.34 32.65
N VAL A 6 1.98 12.48 32.26
CA VAL A 6 1.57 12.06 30.92
C VAL A 6 2.52 12.77 29.95
N SER A 7 3.23 12.04 29.09
CA SER A 7 4.14 12.62 28.11
C SER A 7 3.44 13.75 27.36
N ALA A 8 3.89 14.99 27.58
CA ALA A 8 3.35 16.17 26.94
C ALA A 8 4.26 16.50 25.75
N TRP A 9 3.87 16.04 24.57
CA TRP A 9 4.59 16.27 23.32
C TRP A 9 4.03 17.50 22.61
N PHE A 10 4.89 18.47 22.26
CA PHE A 10 4.47 19.71 21.59
C PHE A 10 5.09 19.84 20.21
N PRO A 11 4.73 18.95 19.25
CA PRO A 11 5.20 19.07 17.88
C PRO A 11 4.70 20.37 17.25
N ARG A 12 5.58 21.04 16.51
CA ARG A 12 5.37 22.33 15.87
C ARG A 12 5.88 22.29 14.45
N GLN A 13 5.10 22.86 13.55
CA GLN A 13 5.47 23.09 12.18
C GLN A 13 4.80 24.38 11.71
N ASN A 14 5.57 25.23 11.04
CA ASN A 14 5.04 26.44 10.44
C ASN A 14 4.80 26.19 8.95
N SER A 15 3.71 26.75 8.44
CA SER A 15 3.41 26.77 7.01
C SER A 15 3.17 28.20 6.55
N TRP A 16 3.65 28.50 5.35
CA TRP A 16 3.42 29.75 4.67
C TRP A 16 2.90 29.45 3.28
N ALA A 17 1.84 30.13 2.89
CA ALA A 17 1.27 30.02 1.56
C ALA A 17 1.07 31.42 0.99
N LEU A 18 1.59 31.64 -0.21
CA LEU A 18 1.34 32.85 -1.00
C LEU A 18 0.64 32.42 -2.27
N HIS A 19 -0.41 33.14 -2.68
CA HIS A 19 -1.12 32.80 -3.90
C HIS A 19 -1.52 34.04 -4.68
N PHE A 20 -1.48 33.91 -5.99
CA PHE A 20 -2.02 34.87 -6.95
C PHE A 20 -2.90 34.11 -7.93
N ASN A 21 -4.13 34.58 -8.16
CA ASN A 21 -5.05 33.98 -9.13
C ASN A 21 -5.76 35.10 -9.86
N ASP A 22 -5.95 34.91 -11.17
CA ASP A 22 -6.71 35.82 -12.02
C ASP A 22 -7.61 35.03 -12.98
N SER A 23 -8.71 35.66 -13.36
CA SER A 23 -9.75 35.13 -14.25
C SER A 23 -10.03 36.15 -15.35
N TRP A 24 -9.50 35.90 -16.53
CA TRP A 24 -9.60 36.81 -17.67
C TRP A 24 -10.62 36.31 -18.70
N LYS A 25 -11.70 37.07 -18.86
CA LYS A 25 -12.62 36.92 -20.00
C LYS A 25 -12.01 37.60 -21.23
N VAL A 26 -11.19 36.87 -21.98
CA VAL A 26 -10.56 37.38 -23.22
C VAL A 26 -11.62 37.76 -24.26
N THR A 27 -12.68 36.96 -24.35
CA THR A 27 -13.85 37.25 -25.18
C THR A 27 -15.13 36.81 -24.47
N THR A 28 -16.30 37.05 -25.07
CA THR A 28 -17.58 36.51 -24.57
C THR A 28 -17.66 34.98 -24.61
N LYS A 29 -16.79 34.33 -25.39
CA LYS A 29 -16.75 32.88 -25.58
C LYS A 29 -15.54 32.21 -24.91
N PHE A 30 -14.49 32.94 -24.59
CA PHE A 30 -13.24 32.40 -24.07
C PHE A 30 -12.86 33.03 -22.73
N THR A 31 -12.71 32.19 -21.72
CA THR A 31 -12.21 32.57 -20.39
C THR A 31 -10.95 31.78 -20.09
N ALA A 32 -9.89 32.47 -19.68
CA ALA A 32 -8.68 31.86 -19.14
C ALA A 32 -8.59 32.15 -17.65
N ASN A 33 -8.19 31.16 -16.87
CA ASN A 33 -7.84 31.34 -15.47
C ASN A 33 -6.40 30.91 -15.29
N PHE A 34 -5.62 31.72 -14.61
CA PHE A 34 -4.24 31.39 -14.29
C PHE A 34 -3.95 31.80 -12.86
N GLY A 35 -3.13 30.99 -12.21
CA GLY A 35 -2.73 31.24 -10.85
C GLY A 35 -1.46 30.52 -10.52
N VAL A 36 -0.78 31.02 -9.50
CA VAL A 36 0.37 30.37 -8.89
C VAL A 36 0.20 30.43 -7.39
N ARG A 37 0.46 29.31 -6.75
CA ARG A 37 0.58 29.21 -5.31
C ARG A 37 2.00 28.80 -4.97
N TRP A 38 2.59 29.41 -3.95
CA TRP A 38 3.84 28.98 -3.35
C TRP A 38 3.55 28.51 -1.95
N ASP A 39 3.86 27.24 -1.67
CA ASP A 39 3.72 26.63 -0.36
C ASP A 39 5.11 26.34 0.23
N TYR A 40 5.34 26.78 1.47
CA TYR A 40 6.51 26.43 2.26
C TYR A 40 6.09 25.84 3.60
N PHE A 41 6.65 24.69 3.94
CA PHE A 41 6.51 24.04 5.23
C PHE A 41 7.89 23.94 5.87
N SER A 42 8.05 24.43 7.11
CA SER A 42 9.27 24.17 7.87
C SER A 42 9.37 22.68 8.19
N PRO A 43 10.58 22.14 8.40
CA PRO A 43 10.72 20.88 9.12
C PRO A 43 9.97 20.92 10.45
N SER A 44 9.61 19.73 10.94
CA SER A 44 8.84 19.62 12.18
C SER A 44 9.79 19.56 13.37
N ARG A 45 9.48 20.26 14.45
CA ARG A 45 10.27 20.25 15.69
C ARG A 45 9.38 20.01 16.89
N GLU A 46 9.97 19.66 18.01
CA GLU A 46 9.29 19.68 19.31
C GLU A 46 9.72 20.92 20.08
N LYS A 47 8.81 21.54 20.86
CA LYS A 47 9.05 22.83 21.51
C LYS A 47 10.28 22.83 22.43
N PHE A 48 10.56 21.72 23.08
CA PHE A 48 11.61 21.53 24.07
C PHE A 48 12.76 20.64 23.57
N ASN A 49 12.76 20.29 22.28
CA ASN A 49 13.73 19.37 21.69
C ASN A 49 13.79 18.01 22.37
N HIS A 50 12.67 17.54 22.92
CA HIS A 50 12.56 16.19 23.47
C HIS A 50 12.32 15.19 22.34
N LEU A 51 13.28 15.05 21.43
CA LEU A 51 13.23 14.12 20.31
C LEU A 51 14.63 13.55 20.06
N SER A 52 14.67 12.31 19.59
CA SER A 52 15.85 11.69 19.04
C SER A 52 15.52 11.06 17.68
N PHE A 53 16.56 10.81 16.89
CA PHE A 53 16.44 10.26 15.55
C PHE A 53 17.78 9.70 15.08
N PHE A 54 17.75 8.80 14.11
CA PHE A 54 18.96 8.31 13.45
C PHE A 54 19.64 9.42 12.64
N ASP A 55 20.91 9.67 12.92
CA ASP A 55 21.80 10.49 12.10
C ASP A 55 22.75 9.59 11.30
N PRO A 56 22.55 9.43 9.98
CA PRO A 56 23.42 8.61 9.13
C PRO A 56 24.81 9.19 8.93
N THR A 57 25.02 10.48 9.24
CA THR A 57 26.29 11.18 9.07
C THR A 57 27.04 11.40 10.37
N GLY A 58 26.36 11.27 11.51
CA GLY A 58 26.92 11.37 12.84
C GLY A 58 27.86 10.20 13.14
N THR A 59 28.90 10.47 13.92
CA THR A 59 29.83 9.44 14.39
C THR A 59 29.33 8.89 15.71
N ASN A 60 29.10 7.58 15.74
CA ASN A 60 28.80 6.82 16.94
C ASN A 60 30.00 6.91 17.92
N PRO A 61 29.78 6.90 19.26
CA PRO A 61 30.85 6.75 20.24
C PRO A 61 31.88 5.66 19.92
N ASP A 62 31.48 4.60 19.22
CA ASP A 62 32.35 3.48 18.80
C ASP A 62 33.23 3.79 17.57
N GLY A 63 33.17 5.02 17.04
CA GLY A 63 34.02 5.51 15.96
C GLY A 63 33.54 5.17 14.54
N ILE A 64 32.33 4.63 14.40
CA ILE A 64 31.71 4.30 13.11
C ILE A 64 30.58 5.28 12.75
N PRO A 65 30.22 5.44 11.47
CA PRO A 65 29.06 6.24 11.06
C PRO A 65 27.73 5.66 11.56
N GLY A 66 26.75 6.53 11.81
CA GLY A 66 25.41 6.16 12.25
C GLY A 66 25.27 6.25 13.78
N SER A 67 24.51 7.23 14.25
CA SER A 67 24.30 7.41 15.69
C SER A 67 22.86 7.77 16.00
N LEU A 68 22.39 7.43 17.20
CA LEU A 68 21.22 8.09 17.76
C LEU A 68 21.59 9.55 18.10
N ALA A 69 20.95 10.51 17.44
CA ALA A 69 21.18 11.92 17.68
C ALA A 69 19.98 12.53 18.40
N PHE A 70 20.26 13.42 19.36
CA PHE A 70 19.25 14.14 20.12
C PHE A 70 19.06 15.55 19.56
N ALA A 71 17.81 15.97 19.45
CA ALA A 71 17.47 17.29 18.92
C ALA A 71 18.09 18.42 19.76
N GLY A 72 18.53 19.48 19.07
CA GLY A 72 19.05 20.68 19.69
C GLY A 72 20.57 20.72 19.80
N SER A 73 21.06 21.61 20.66
CA SER A 73 22.47 21.88 20.89
C SER A 73 22.70 22.27 22.36
N GLY A 74 23.95 22.24 22.81
CA GLY A 74 24.33 22.61 24.18
C GLY A 74 24.27 21.44 25.17
N SER A 75 24.52 21.72 26.45
CA SER A 75 24.82 20.71 27.48
C SER A 75 23.72 19.69 27.74
N ALA A 76 22.47 19.95 27.36
CA ALA A 76 21.34 19.06 27.61
C ALA A 76 21.40 17.74 26.82
N CYS A 77 22.11 17.71 25.68
CA CYS A 77 22.23 16.55 24.80
C CYS A 77 23.68 16.17 24.49
N GLN A 78 24.67 16.82 25.10
CA GLN A 78 26.08 16.48 24.84
C GLN A 78 26.43 15.10 25.43
N PRO A 79 27.27 14.30 24.76
CA PRO A 79 27.93 14.58 23.47
C PRO A 79 27.08 14.24 22.24
N ALA A 80 25.88 13.66 22.40
CA ALA A 80 25.05 13.12 21.32
C ALA A 80 24.09 14.15 20.67
N CYS A 81 24.37 15.45 20.76
CA CYS A 81 23.54 16.48 20.14
C CYS A 81 23.66 16.43 18.61
N TYR A 82 22.53 16.55 17.91
CA TYR A 82 22.53 16.73 16.46
C TYR A 82 23.05 18.11 16.02
N GLY A 83 22.89 19.14 16.86
CA GLY A 83 23.21 20.53 16.52
C GLY A 83 22.05 21.31 15.88
N ALA A 84 20.91 20.65 15.62
CA ALA A 84 19.67 21.26 15.14
C ALA A 84 18.45 20.57 15.75
N GLU A 85 17.29 21.23 15.71
CA GLU A 85 16.03 20.75 16.31
C GLU A 85 15.37 19.59 15.51
N TYR A 86 15.89 19.26 14.33
CA TYR A 86 15.36 18.27 13.40
C TYR A 86 16.40 17.85 12.35
N PRO A 87 16.30 16.64 11.76
CA PRO A 87 17.23 16.17 10.73
C PRO A 87 16.90 16.67 9.31
N GLU A 88 15.65 17.05 9.01
CA GLU A 88 15.29 17.33 7.61
C GLU A 88 15.81 18.67 7.10
N LYS A 89 16.21 18.68 5.82
CA LYS A 89 16.56 19.90 5.09
C LYS A 89 15.31 20.67 4.69
N ALA A 90 15.26 21.95 5.06
CA ALA A 90 14.17 22.84 4.63
C ALA A 90 14.07 22.91 3.09
N TRP A 91 12.85 22.90 2.55
CA TRP A 91 12.61 22.92 1.10
C TRP A 91 11.65 24.05 0.73
N ARG A 92 12.12 24.99 -0.11
CA ARG A 92 11.42 26.26 -0.41
C ARG A 92 10.91 26.37 -1.86
N ARG A 93 10.94 25.27 -2.63
CA ARG A 93 10.59 25.29 -4.07
C ARG A 93 9.16 24.80 -4.36
N GLY A 94 8.23 25.01 -3.42
CA GLY A 94 6.83 24.57 -3.51
C GLY A 94 5.95 25.40 -4.43
N PHE A 95 6.38 25.62 -5.68
CA PHE A 95 5.59 26.35 -6.67
C PHE A 95 4.54 25.45 -7.34
N ALA A 96 3.28 25.86 -7.23
CA ALA A 96 2.09 25.17 -7.68
C ALA A 96 1.33 26.02 -8.72
N PRO A 97 1.78 26.05 -9.99
CA PRO A 97 1.07 26.75 -11.06
C PRO A 97 -0.24 26.05 -11.40
N ARG A 98 -1.23 26.83 -11.82
CA ARG A 98 -2.55 26.38 -12.26
C ARG A 98 -2.99 27.21 -13.45
N LEU A 99 -3.39 26.54 -14.52
CA LEU A 99 -3.89 27.15 -15.74
C LEU A 99 -5.15 26.40 -16.16
N SER A 100 -6.21 27.12 -16.50
CA SER A 100 -7.39 26.53 -17.12
C SER A 100 -7.98 27.46 -18.18
N VAL A 101 -8.64 26.87 -19.15
CA VAL A 101 -9.34 27.57 -20.21
C VAL A 101 -10.74 26.98 -20.36
N ALA A 102 -11.70 27.85 -20.64
CA ALA A 102 -13.06 27.48 -20.99
C ALA A 102 -13.44 28.22 -22.27
N TYR A 103 -13.87 27.46 -23.27
CA TYR A 103 -14.26 27.95 -24.58
C TYR A 103 -15.67 27.48 -24.96
N SER A 104 -16.59 28.41 -25.14
CA SER A 104 -17.92 28.15 -25.70
C SER A 104 -17.84 28.21 -27.22
N TYR A 105 -17.88 27.05 -27.87
CA TYR A 105 -17.94 26.97 -29.33
C TYR A 105 -19.27 27.53 -29.85
N ASP A 106 -20.36 27.09 -29.22
CA ASP A 106 -21.73 27.57 -29.40
C ASP A 106 -22.47 27.60 -28.05
N GLN A 107 -23.75 27.99 -28.04
CA GLN A 107 -24.57 28.06 -26.82
C GLN A 107 -24.82 26.70 -26.14
N LYS A 108 -24.52 25.58 -26.81
CA LYS A 108 -24.78 24.21 -26.35
C LYS A 108 -23.51 23.41 -26.12
N THR A 109 -22.35 23.92 -26.55
CA THR A 109 -21.08 23.19 -26.58
C THR A 109 -19.99 24.00 -25.87
N VAL A 110 -19.39 23.40 -24.85
CA VAL A 110 -18.29 24.01 -24.10
C VAL A 110 -17.12 23.03 -24.05
N VAL A 111 -15.93 23.55 -24.34
CA VAL A 111 -14.65 22.86 -24.17
C VAL A 111 -13.95 23.47 -22.96
N ARG A 112 -13.49 22.63 -22.05
CA ARG A 112 -12.66 23.04 -20.91
C ARG A 112 -11.37 22.25 -20.92
N ALA A 113 -10.27 22.91 -20.62
CA ALA A 113 -9.01 22.24 -20.37
C ALA A 113 -8.31 22.88 -19.17
N GLY A 114 -7.53 22.10 -18.45
CA GLY A 114 -6.78 22.60 -17.31
C GLY A 114 -5.53 21.79 -17.03
N TYR A 115 -4.56 22.45 -16.40
CA TYR A 115 -3.35 21.88 -15.85
C TYR A 115 -3.10 22.51 -14.47
N GLY A 116 -2.66 21.72 -13.49
CA GLY A 116 -2.26 22.25 -12.20
C GLY A 116 -1.34 21.33 -11.43
N VAL A 117 -0.51 21.93 -10.58
CA VAL A 117 0.33 21.23 -9.60
C VAL A 117 -0.28 21.39 -8.21
N PHE A 118 -0.34 20.31 -7.46
CA PHE A 118 -0.94 20.25 -6.13
C PHE A 118 0.00 19.51 -5.17
N PHE A 119 0.54 20.21 -4.18
CA PHE A 119 1.32 19.59 -3.11
C PHE A 119 0.39 18.98 -2.06
N THR A 120 0.83 17.89 -1.45
CA THR A 120 0.18 17.36 -0.25
C THR A 120 0.37 18.31 0.93
N GLN A 121 -0.58 18.27 1.87
CA GLN A 121 -0.45 19.03 3.11
C GLN A 121 0.73 18.53 3.94
N ALA A 122 1.23 19.38 4.83
CA ALA A 122 2.12 19.00 5.91
C ALA A 122 1.61 17.75 6.67
N PHE A 123 2.29 16.64 6.46
CA PHE A 123 2.15 15.43 7.26
C PHE A 123 3.16 15.50 8.40
N TYR A 124 2.65 15.50 9.65
CA TYR A 124 3.44 15.21 10.83
C TYR A 124 3.25 13.72 11.15
N PRO A 125 4.26 12.88 10.88
CA PRO A 125 4.07 11.44 10.83
C PRO A 125 3.91 10.74 12.20
N GLY A 126 3.75 11.47 13.30
CA GLY A 126 3.52 10.89 14.63
C GLY A 126 4.59 9.87 15.05
N TRP A 127 4.18 8.92 15.92
CA TRP A 127 5.00 7.76 16.30
C TRP A 127 5.13 6.83 15.09
N GLY A 128 6.36 6.65 14.58
CA GLY A 128 6.62 5.94 13.32
C GLY A 128 6.94 6.88 12.15
N GLY A 129 7.35 8.12 12.41
CA GLY A 129 7.75 9.06 11.38
C GLY A 129 9.24 9.26 11.17
N GLY A 130 10.07 8.38 11.72
CA GLY A 130 11.52 8.57 11.78
C GLY A 130 12.00 9.49 12.91
N ILE A 131 11.11 9.88 13.83
CA ILE A 131 11.42 10.67 15.02
C ILE A 131 10.91 9.89 16.22
N SER A 132 11.77 9.67 17.22
CA SER A 132 11.49 8.89 18.41
C SER A 132 11.75 9.71 19.69
N LEU A 133 11.53 9.06 20.82
CA LEU A 133 11.90 9.53 22.16
C LEU A 133 12.99 8.64 22.75
N ASP A 134 13.73 7.91 21.93
CA ASP A 134 14.72 6.94 22.37
C ASP A 134 15.80 7.66 23.18
N GLY A 135 16.15 7.11 24.34
CA GLY A 135 16.99 7.75 25.35
C GLY A 135 16.29 8.85 26.17
N LEU A 136 15.09 9.30 25.81
CA LEU A 136 14.29 10.27 26.59
C LEU A 136 13.07 9.64 27.28
N ASN A 137 12.71 8.43 26.86
CA ASN A 137 11.65 7.62 27.44
C ASN A 137 12.23 6.54 28.36
N LEU A 138 11.35 5.95 29.16
CA LEU A 138 11.66 4.80 29.99
C LEU A 138 10.79 3.64 29.55
N ASN A 139 11.40 2.52 29.21
CA ASN A 139 10.72 1.25 29.04
C ASN A 139 11.24 0.27 30.10
N GLN A 140 10.38 -0.09 31.06
CA GLN A 140 10.69 -1.14 32.03
C GLN A 140 9.95 -2.41 31.66
N SER A 141 10.70 -3.45 31.30
CA SER A 141 10.17 -4.81 31.20
C SER A 141 10.46 -5.58 32.47
N PHE A 142 9.45 -6.26 32.99
CA PHE A 142 9.56 -7.17 34.12
C PHE A 142 9.71 -8.59 33.54
N GLY A 143 10.88 -9.22 33.72
CA GLY A 143 11.14 -10.59 33.25
C GLY A 143 10.42 -11.64 34.10
N LYS A 144 10.39 -12.90 33.65
CA LYS A 144 9.94 -14.00 34.52
C LYS A 144 11.01 -14.28 35.56
N LEU A 145 10.68 -14.13 36.84
CA LEU A 145 11.54 -14.63 37.90
C LEU A 145 11.27 -16.12 38.07
N LYS A 146 12.31 -16.85 38.43
CA LYS A 146 12.19 -18.24 38.85
C LYS A 146 12.80 -18.38 40.22
N ASP A 147 12.13 -19.15 41.06
CA ASP A 147 12.70 -19.54 42.35
C ASP A 147 14.03 -20.27 42.10
N PRO A 148 15.17 -19.78 42.62
CA PRO A 148 16.49 -20.32 42.33
C PRO A 148 16.72 -21.73 42.90
N THR A 149 15.84 -22.19 43.78
CA THR A 149 15.88 -23.51 44.43
C THR A 149 14.91 -24.51 43.79
N THR A 150 13.74 -24.07 43.33
CA THR A 150 12.67 -24.95 42.82
C THR A 150 12.44 -24.83 41.32
N ASN A 151 13.03 -23.83 40.66
CA ASN A 151 12.88 -23.51 39.24
C ASN A 151 11.42 -23.27 38.79
N GLN A 152 10.53 -23.04 39.76
CA GLN A 152 9.13 -22.66 39.55
C GLN A 152 9.04 -21.18 39.17
N ASP A 153 8.03 -20.83 38.38
CA ASP A 153 7.76 -19.43 38.02
C ASP A 153 7.35 -18.66 39.28
N ASP A 154 8.07 -17.58 39.57
CA ASP A 154 7.86 -16.69 40.71
C ASP A 154 7.33 -15.34 40.19
N PRO A 155 6.32 -14.71 40.83
CA PRO A 155 5.91 -13.35 40.50
C PRO A 155 7.10 -12.40 40.37
N THR A 156 7.19 -11.67 39.26
CA THR A 156 8.31 -10.74 39.02
C THR A 156 8.43 -9.65 40.08
N PHE A 157 7.30 -9.28 40.67
CA PHE A 157 7.20 -8.47 41.87
C PHE A 157 5.81 -8.68 42.48
N TYR A 158 5.68 -8.40 43.76
CA TYR A 158 4.39 -8.37 44.44
C TYR A 158 3.85 -6.94 44.44
N LEU A 159 2.56 -6.77 44.11
CA LEU A 159 1.94 -5.46 43.93
C LEU A 159 1.84 -4.66 45.25
N ASP A 160 1.78 -5.35 46.38
CA ASP A 160 1.81 -4.79 47.74
C ASP A 160 3.16 -4.11 48.07
N ASN A 161 4.26 -4.58 47.48
CA ASN A 161 5.57 -3.92 47.52
C ASN A 161 5.68 -2.76 46.52
N GLY A 162 4.65 -2.55 45.70
CA GLY A 162 4.63 -1.57 44.62
C GLY A 162 5.38 -2.05 43.38
N VAL A 163 5.18 -1.33 42.27
CA VAL A 163 5.95 -1.56 41.03
C VAL A 163 7.41 -1.15 41.28
N PRO A 164 8.40 -2.05 41.05
CA PRO A 164 9.80 -1.74 41.27
C PRO A 164 10.23 -0.49 40.49
N ALA A 165 10.87 0.45 41.19
CA ALA A 165 11.38 1.66 40.54
C ALA A 165 12.55 1.31 39.59
N PRO A 166 12.68 2.01 38.46
CA PRO A 166 13.83 1.87 37.57
C PRO A 166 15.12 2.26 38.28
N ALA A 167 16.19 1.51 38.02
CA ALA A 167 17.52 1.79 38.57
C ALA A 167 18.07 3.15 38.09
N GLN A 168 17.69 3.57 36.88
CA GLN A 168 18.05 4.87 36.31
C GLN A 168 16.84 5.48 35.59
N LEU A 169 16.70 6.80 35.71
CA LEU A 169 15.67 7.56 35.02
C LEU A 169 16.27 8.26 33.78
N PRO A 170 15.50 8.45 32.70
CA PRO A 170 15.94 9.24 31.55
C PRO A 170 16.23 10.71 31.95
N PRO A 171 17.05 11.43 31.17
CA PRO A 171 17.52 11.04 29.84
C PRO A 171 18.81 10.19 29.84
N PHE A 172 18.85 9.19 28.98
CA PHE A 172 20.01 8.37 28.61
C PHE A 172 20.66 8.94 27.34
N ILE A 173 21.42 10.02 27.50
CA ILE A 173 22.04 10.71 26.36
C ILE A 173 23.29 9.95 25.90
N SER A 174 23.16 9.12 24.87
CA SER A 174 24.29 8.47 24.21
C SER A 174 24.00 8.23 22.72
N GLY A 175 25.01 8.40 21.88
CA GLY A 175 24.93 8.09 20.45
C GLY A 175 24.80 6.58 20.16
N SER A 176 25.21 5.75 21.11
CA SER A 176 25.15 4.28 21.05
C SER A 176 23.94 3.68 21.76
N PHE A 177 23.01 4.51 22.27
CA PHE A 177 21.90 4.03 23.11
C PHE A 177 21.04 2.94 22.44
N ASP A 178 20.83 3.03 21.12
CA ASP A 178 20.07 2.05 20.33
C ASP A 178 20.96 1.06 19.54
N ASN A 179 22.25 0.97 19.84
CA ASN A 179 23.06 -0.08 19.23
C ASN A 179 22.50 -1.47 19.64
N GLY A 180 22.46 -2.41 18.71
CA GLY A 180 21.81 -3.71 18.87
C GLY A 180 20.28 -3.66 18.82
N HIS A 181 19.69 -2.49 18.57
CA HIS A 181 18.25 -2.29 18.43
C HIS A 181 17.88 -1.80 17.01
N SER A 182 16.56 -1.75 16.75
CA SER A 182 16.02 -1.10 15.55
C SER A 182 15.78 0.38 15.84
N ILE A 183 16.28 1.26 15.00
CA ILE A 183 16.12 2.71 15.14
C ILE A 183 15.20 3.26 14.04
N LEU A 184 14.39 4.28 14.37
CA LEU A 184 13.55 4.95 13.39
C LEU A 184 14.37 5.91 12.51
N TYR A 185 14.28 5.74 11.20
CA TYR A 185 14.96 6.61 10.24
C TYR A 185 14.00 7.63 9.61
N ARG A 186 14.42 8.90 9.65
CA ARG A 186 13.80 9.99 8.88
C ARG A 186 14.72 10.44 7.75
N PRO A 187 14.32 10.30 6.48
CA PRO A 187 15.13 10.79 5.37
C PRO A 187 15.38 12.30 5.47
N LEU A 188 16.62 12.71 5.25
CA LEU A 188 17.02 14.12 5.30
C LEU A 188 16.26 14.99 4.28
N ASP A 189 15.74 14.39 3.21
CA ASP A 189 14.96 15.06 2.17
C ASP A 189 13.43 14.92 2.31
N ALA A 190 12.95 14.33 3.41
CA ALA A 190 11.52 14.08 3.65
C ALA A 190 10.66 15.35 3.69
N ASN A 191 11.26 16.53 3.93
CA ASN A 191 10.53 17.80 3.90
C ASN A 191 10.19 18.28 2.47
N ARG A 192 10.78 17.69 1.41
CA ARG A 192 10.36 17.97 0.03
C ARG A 192 9.15 17.09 -0.33
N ARG A 193 7.99 17.74 -0.41
CA ARG A 193 6.67 17.12 -0.43
C ARG A 193 6.33 16.32 -1.68
N SER A 194 5.43 15.37 -1.49
CA SER A 194 4.65 14.73 -2.53
C SER A 194 3.79 15.75 -3.27
N TYR A 195 3.62 15.56 -4.57
CA TYR A 195 2.76 16.41 -5.37
C TYR A 195 2.14 15.64 -6.54
N ALA A 196 1.01 16.15 -7.01
CA ALA A 196 0.31 15.67 -8.18
C ALA A 196 0.31 16.76 -9.26
N GLN A 197 0.64 16.37 -10.49
CA GLN A 197 0.36 17.15 -11.68
C GLN A 197 -0.92 16.61 -12.29
N GLN A 198 -1.95 17.44 -12.41
CA GLN A 198 -3.24 17.05 -12.95
C GLN A 198 -3.51 17.82 -14.22
N TRP A 199 -3.98 17.14 -15.26
CA TRP A 199 -4.46 17.78 -16.47
C TRP A 199 -5.73 17.13 -16.97
N ASN A 200 -6.59 17.92 -17.60
CA ASN A 200 -7.81 17.42 -18.20
C ASN A 200 -8.19 18.21 -19.45
N LEU A 201 -8.96 17.54 -20.30
CA LEU A 201 -9.68 18.10 -21.43
C LEU A 201 -11.09 17.54 -21.40
N THR A 202 -12.10 18.39 -21.36
CA THR A 202 -13.51 18.01 -21.32
C THR A 202 -14.29 18.74 -22.41
N ILE A 203 -15.09 17.99 -23.16
CA ILE A 203 -16.03 18.52 -24.16
C ILE A 203 -17.43 18.17 -23.69
N GLU A 204 -18.26 19.18 -23.48
CA GLU A 204 -19.64 19.03 -23.06
C GLU A 204 -20.57 19.56 -24.12
N ARG A 205 -21.65 18.83 -24.40
CA ARG A 205 -22.67 19.24 -25.36
C ARG A 205 -24.08 18.86 -24.94
N GLN A 206 -24.99 19.83 -25.02
CA GLN A 206 -26.42 19.56 -25.00
C GLN A 206 -26.89 19.10 -26.39
N LEU A 207 -27.53 17.93 -26.44
CA LEU A 207 -28.11 17.33 -27.64
C LEU A 207 -29.64 17.46 -27.63
N PRO A 208 -30.32 17.24 -28.77
CA PRO A 208 -31.78 17.21 -28.83
C PRO A 208 -32.39 16.20 -27.84
N GLN A 209 -33.70 16.34 -27.59
CA GLN A 209 -34.46 15.42 -26.71
C GLN A 209 -33.92 15.34 -25.26
N SER A 210 -33.41 16.47 -24.75
CA SER A 210 -32.93 16.59 -23.37
C SER A 210 -31.72 15.71 -23.03
N PHE A 211 -30.92 15.36 -24.04
CA PHE A 211 -29.66 14.66 -23.84
C PHE A 211 -28.52 15.64 -23.54
N PHE A 212 -27.60 15.20 -22.70
CA PHE A 212 -26.35 15.86 -22.37
C PHE A 212 -25.23 14.83 -22.48
N VAL A 213 -24.15 15.19 -23.16
CA VAL A 213 -22.96 14.34 -23.31
C VAL A 213 -21.75 15.12 -22.82
N SER A 214 -20.91 14.45 -22.03
CA SER A 214 -19.60 14.93 -21.63
C SER A 214 -18.57 13.85 -21.94
N ALA A 215 -17.54 14.20 -22.70
CA ALA A 215 -16.38 13.36 -22.96
C ALA A 215 -15.15 14.06 -22.36
N ALA A 216 -14.40 13.34 -21.54
CA ALA A 216 -13.22 13.88 -20.87
C ALA A 216 -12.01 12.96 -21.01
N TYR A 217 -10.85 13.56 -21.18
CA TYR A 217 -9.56 12.95 -20.92
C TYR A 217 -9.01 13.53 -19.62
N VAL A 218 -8.59 12.68 -18.69
CA VAL A 218 -8.02 13.09 -17.41
C VAL A 218 -6.69 12.38 -17.22
N GLY A 219 -5.64 13.14 -16.93
CA GLY A 219 -4.33 12.64 -16.55
C GLY A 219 -3.93 13.14 -15.17
N ASN A 220 -3.28 12.26 -14.41
CA ASN A 220 -2.75 12.58 -13.09
C ASN A 220 -1.39 11.92 -12.92
N LYS A 221 -0.36 12.69 -12.60
CA LYS A 221 0.99 12.19 -12.31
C LYS A 221 1.36 12.52 -10.88
N GLY A 222 1.43 11.49 -10.03
CA GLY A 222 1.99 11.59 -8.70
C GLY A 222 3.52 11.57 -8.75
N SER A 223 4.16 12.39 -7.93
CA SER A 223 5.62 12.45 -7.84
C SER A 223 6.02 12.70 -6.39
N ARG A 224 7.15 12.11 -5.99
CA ARG A 224 7.61 12.11 -4.60
C ARG A 224 6.53 11.51 -3.68
N LEU A 225 5.84 10.49 -4.15
CA LEU A 225 4.86 9.77 -3.35
C LEU A 225 5.59 8.99 -2.27
N PRO A 226 4.98 8.78 -1.09
CA PRO A 226 5.54 7.90 -0.10
C PRO A 226 5.88 6.53 -0.67
N SER A 227 7.03 5.99 -0.28
CA SER A 227 7.58 4.76 -0.83
C SER A 227 8.46 4.04 0.19
N SER A 228 8.87 2.82 -0.16
CA SER A 228 9.88 2.05 0.59
C SER A 228 11.03 1.61 -0.32
N LEU A 229 11.42 2.47 -1.25
CA LEU A 229 12.33 2.12 -2.34
C LEU A 229 13.80 2.24 -1.93
N ASN A 230 14.10 2.94 -0.84
CA ASN A 230 15.46 3.35 -0.48
C ASN A 230 15.78 3.13 1.02
N PRO A 231 15.75 1.88 1.50
CA PRO A 231 16.35 1.52 2.79
C PRO A 231 17.87 1.78 2.75
N VAL A 232 18.44 2.28 3.84
CA VAL A 232 19.85 2.71 3.86
C VAL A 232 20.79 1.71 4.53
N ASN A 233 20.28 0.70 5.21
CA ASN A 233 21.07 -0.31 5.91
C ASN A 233 20.88 -1.70 5.29
N VAL A 234 21.28 -1.85 4.02
CA VAL A 234 21.10 -3.09 3.25
C VAL A 234 22.33 -3.40 2.40
N LEU A 235 22.57 -4.67 2.13
CA LEU A 235 23.62 -5.15 1.23
C LEU A 235 23.14 -5.15 -0.21
N ASN A 236 24.03 -4.80 -1.14
CA ASN A 236 23.79 -4.95 -2.57
C ASN A 236 24.03 -6.41 -2.98
N PRO A 237 22.99 -7.18 -3.35
CA PRO A 237 23.15 -8.58 -3.74
C PRO A 237 23.78 -8.77 -5.12
N PHE A 238 23.95 -7.69 -5.89
CA PHE A 238 24.63 -7.72 -7.18
C PHE A 238 26.14 -7.45 -7.06
N ASP A 239 26.64 -7.19 -5.84
CA ASP A 239 28.07 -7.08 -5.60
C ASP A 239 28.71 -8.49 -5.63
N PRO A 240 29.68 -8.76 -6.53
CA PRO A 240 30.35 -10.06 -6.61
C PRO A 240 30.98 -10.52 -5.29
N LYS A 241 31.43 -9.60 -4.42
CA LYS A 241 31.98 -9.95 -3.10
C LYS A 241 30.90 -10.48 -2.16
N ILE A 242 29.70 -9.92 -2.22
CA ILE A 242 28.57 -10.38 -1.41
C ILE A 242 28.04 -11.71 -1.96
N GLN A 243 27.97 -11.87 -3.28
CA GLN A 243 27.56 -13.14 -3.91
C GLN A 243 28.51 -14.28 -3.57
N ALA A 244 29.81 -14.01 -3.46
CA ALA A 244 30.81 -15.01 -3.09
C ALA A 244 30.66 -15.51 -1.63
N LEU A 245 30.01 -14.74 -0.75
CA LEU A 245 29.77 -15.06 0.67
C LEU A 245 28.41 -15.75 0.91
N TYR A 246 27.75 -16.19 -0.16
CA TYR A 246 26.51 -16.95 -0.07
C TYR A 246 26.66 -18.37 -0.60
N ALA A 247 27.90 -18.84 -0.77
CA ALA A 247 28.18 -20.21 -1.17
C ALA A 247 27.90 -21.16 0.01
N PRO A 248 27.47 -22.41 -0.25
CA PRO A 248 27.35 -23.41 0.80
C PRO A 248 28.70 -23.68 1.45
N ILE A 249 28.77 -23.56 2.78
CA ILE A 249 29.91 -24.06 3.57
C ILE A 249 29.99 -25.59 3.48
N HIS A 250 28.82 -26.26 3.37
CA HIS A 250 28.68 -27.70 3.12
C HIS A 250 27.46 -27.96 2.20
N SER A 251 27.52 -28.98 1.36
CA SER A 251 26.37 -29.42 0.55
C SER A 251 25.48 -30.33 1.39
N PRO A 252 24.15 -30.09 1.44
CA PRO A 252 23.25 -30.99 2.15
C PRO A 252 23.18 -32.37 1.48
N ASP A 253 22.86 -33.38 2.27
CA ASP A 253 22.76 -34.75 1.78
C ASP A 253 21.71 -34.89 0.67
N THR A 254 21.99 -35.71 -0.34
CA THR A 254 21.10 -35.94 -1.50
C THR A 254 19.70 -36.45 -1.12
N ILE A 255 19.56 -37.04 0.07
CA ILE A 255 18.27 -37.53 0.60
C ILE A 255 17.35 -36.41 1.11
N CYS A 256 17.89 -35.22 1.41
CA CYS A 256 17.17 -34.10 2.01
C CYS A 256 16.09 -33.46 1.10
N GLY A 257 16.09 -33.77 -0.20
CA GLY A 257 15.06 -33.35 -1.15
C GLY A 257 14.20 -34.48 -1.73
N GLN A 258 14.39 -35.73 -1.29
CA GLN A 258 13.69 -36.90 -1.84
C GLN A 258 12.56 -37.42 -0.93
N THR A 259 12.57 -37.08 0.36
CA THR A 259 11.54 -37.50 1.32
C THR A 259 11.03 -36.30 2.12
N SER A 260 9.75 -36.32 2.52
CA SER A 260 9.16 -35.29 3.38
C SER A 260 9.68 -35.32 4.83
N THR A 261 10.40 -36.38 5.20
CA THR A 261 11.08 -36.56 6.50
C THR A 261 12.43 -37.22 6.26
N PRO A 262 13.53 -36.45 6.16
CA PRO A 262 14.87 -36.99 6.07
C PRO A 262 15.23 -37.78 7.35
N PRO A 263 16.10 -38.81 7.27
CA PRO A 263 16.66 -39.46 8.46
C PRO A 263 17.33 -38.44 9.39
N THR A 264 17.27 -38.63 10.70
CA THR A 264 17.91 -37.73 11.68
C THR A 264 19.44 -37.66 11.56
N THR A 265 20.04 -38.59 10.82
CA THR A 265 21.47 -38.62 10.52
C THR A 265 21.86 -37.85 9.26
N ALA A 266 20.89 -37.37 8.47
CA ALA A 266 21.15 -36.58 7.27
C ALA A 266 21.39 -35.12 7.64
N ASP A 267 22.49 -34.54 7.17
CA ASP A 267 22.74 -33.11 7.31
C ASP A 267 21.99 -32.36 6.20
N CYS A 268 20.80 -31.91 6.55
CA CYS A 268 19.98 -31.06 5.70
C CYS A 268 20.16 -29.56 6.02
N SER A 269 21.16 -29.21 6.85
CA SER A 269 21.37 -27.83 7.27
C SER A 269 22.23 -27.09 6.24
N TYR A 270 21.67 -26.00 5.70
CA TYR A 270 22.38 -25.06 4.85
C TYR A 270 22.58 -23.76 5.64
N VAL A 271 23.83 -23.35 5.84
CA VAL A 271 24.18 -22.07 6.47
C VAL A 271 25.01 -21.25 5.48
N PRO A 272 24.46 -20.16 4.92
CA PRO A 272 25.25 -19.20 4.14
C PRO A 272 26.36 -18.59 4.97
N GLU A 273 27.50 -18.22 4.35
CA GLU A 273 28.61 -17.58 5.06
C GLU A 273 28.20 -16.23 5.65
N LEU A 274 27.27 -15.51 5.02
CA LEU A 274 26.61 -14.32 5.59
C LEU A 274 25.90 -14.58 6.93
N ASN A 275 25.49 -15.81 7.22
CA ASN A 275 24.84 -16.17 8.49
C ASN A 275 25.82 -16.74 9.53
N ALA A 276 27.11 -16.87 9.19
CA ALA A 276 28.12 -17.29 10.15
C ALA A 276 28.25 -16.24 11.26
N VAL A 277 28.21 -16.70 12.51
CA VAL A 277 28.20 -15.85 13.71
C VAL A 277 29.63 -15.68 14.23
N PHE A 278 30.02 -14.44 14.53
CA PHE A 278 31.26 -14.16 15.24
C PHE A 278 31.16 -14.58 16.71
N THR A 279 32.18 -15.26 17.22
CA THR A 279 32.25 -15.69 18.63
C THR A 279 33.27 -14.89 19.45
N SER A 280 34.14 -14.12 18.79
CA SER A 280 35.08 -13.20 19.44
C SER A 280 35.41 -12.00 18.56
N ASP A 281 35.64 -10.83 19.18
CA ASP A 281 35.88 -9.58 18.45
C ASP A 281 37.22 -9.54 17.68
N SER A 282 38.14 -10.46 17.98
CA SER A 282 39.41 -10.60 17.25
C SER A 282 39.32 -11.54 16.04
N GLN A 283 38.18 -12.21 15.87
CA GLN A 283 37.97 -13.18 14.80
C GLN A 283 37.86 -12.50 13.44
N THR A 284 38.34 -13.19 12.41
CA THR A 284 38.06 -12.86 11.01
C THR A 284 37.34 -14.04 10.39
N LEU A 285 36.15 -13.82 9.86
CA LEU A 285 35.34 -14.83 9.17
C LEU A 285 35.25 -14.46 7.70
N PHE A 286 35.72 -15.32 6.81
CA PHE A 286 35.68 -15.12 5.36
C PHE A 286 36.26 -13.77 4.90
N GLY A 287 37.31 -13.29 5.59
CA GLY A 287 37.95 -11.99 5.32
C GLY A 287 37.21 -10.79 5.92
N VAL A 288 36.11 -10.99 6.64
CA VAL A 288 35.33 -9.96 7.34
C VAL A 288 35.72 -9.94 8.82
N LYS A 289 35.96 -8.74 9.35
CA LYS A 289 36.23 -8.48 10.78
C LYS A 289 35.00 -7.90 11.45
N THR A 290 34.97 -7.93 12.77
CA THR A 290 33.97 -7.19 13.54
C THR A 290 34.10 -5.67 13.28
N PRO A 291 32.99 -4.91 13.28
CA PRO A 291 33.00 -3.48 12.99
C PRO A 291 33.79 -2.64 14.02
N TYR A 292 33.68 -2.98 15.31
CA TYR A 292 34.37 -2.31 16.42
C TYR A 292 34.48 -3.24 17.65
N PRO A 293 35.38 -2.94 18.61
CA PRO A 293 35.51 -3.74 19.84
C PRO A 293 34.23 -3.69 20.70
N GLY A 294 33.77 -4.86 21.18
CA GLY A 294 32.55 -4.96 21.99
C GLY A 294 31.26 -5.15 21.21
N TRP A 295 31.29 -5.04 19.87
CA TRP A 295 30.12 -5.17 18.99
C TRP A 295 29.36 -6.49 19.20
N ILE A 296 30.07 -7.62 19.34
CA ILE A 296 29.43 -8.93 19.60
C ILE A 296 28.66 -8.90 20.92
N GLY A 297 29.29 -8.37 21.98
CA GLY A 297 28.68 -8.30 23.30
C GLY A 297 27.44 -7.43 23.32
N GLU A 298 27.48 -6.30 22.61
CA GLU A 298 26.38 -5.36 22.49
C GLU A 298 25.18 -5.95 21.73
N LEU A 299 25.40 -6.55 20.55
CA LEU A 299 24.32 -7.19 19.79
C LEU A 299 23.67 -8.35 20.57
N ASN A 300 24.48 -9.18 21.23
CA ASN A 300 23.98 -10.29 22.05
C ASN A 300 23.21 -9.81 23.28
N ALA A 301 23.64 -8.71 23.91
CA ALA A 301 22.95 -8.14 25.05
C ALA A 301 21.58 -7.55 24.66
N ALA A 302 21.50 -6.90 23.49
CA ALA A 302 20.24 -6.36 22.96
C ALA A 302 19.28 -7.45 22.46
N GLY A 303 19.82 -8.54 21.89
CA GLY A 303 19.08 -9.73 21.50
C GLY A 303 18.17 -9.57 20.27
N ASN A 304 18.25 -8.48 19.51
CA ASN A 304 17.39 -8.24 18.34
C ASN A 304 17.99 -8.72 17.01
N CYS A 305 19.31 -8.83 16.91
CA CYS A 305 20.00 -9.44 15.78
C CYS A 305 21.29 -10.13 16.23
N SER A 306 21.70 -11.13 15.45
CA SER A 306 22.93 -11.88 15.71
C SER A 306 24.15 -11.20 15.10
N PRO A 307 25.33 -11.27 15.73
CA PRO A 307 26.58 -10.73 15.20
C PRO A 307 27.11 -11.62 14.07
N THR A 308 26.47 -11.56 12.90
CA THR A 308 26.82 -12.36 11.72
C THR A 308 27.76 -11.61 10.77
N VAL A 309 28.39 -12.34 9.85
CA VAL A 309 29.12 -11.76 8.71
C VAL A 309 28.25 -10.79 7.91
N GLY A 310 26.98 -11.14 7.65
CA GLY A 310 26.03 -10.27 6.96
C GLY A 310 25.74 -8.99 7.72
N GLN A 311 25.53 -9.07 9.04
CA GLN A 311 25.32 -7.90 9.89
C GLN A 311 26.56 -7.00 9.92
N ALA A 312 27.76 -7.57 9.98
CA ALA A 312 29.02 -6.80 9.98
C ALA A 312 29.29 -6.06 8.65
N LEU A 313 28.72 -6.54 7.54
CA LEU A 313 28.88 -5.93 6.22
C LEU A 313 27.86 -4.82 5.93
N LEU A 314 26.84 -4.66 6.77
CA LEU A 314 25.84 -3.61 6.60
C LEU A 314 26.49 -2.22 6.74
N PRO A 315 25.95 -1.17 6.05
CA PRO A 315 26.45 0.20 6.20
C PRO A 315 26.43 0.73 7.64
N PHE A 316 25.45 0.29 8.43
CA PHE A 316 25.27 0.62 9.83
C PHE A 316 25.11 -0.68 10.65
N PRO A 317 26.22 -1.41 10.88
CA PRO A 317 26.20 -2.76 11.43
C PRO A 317 25.82 -2.82 12.93
N GLN A 318 25.80 -1.68 13.61
CA GLN A 318 25.32 -1.51 14.97
C GLN A 318 23.79 -1.52 15.09
N PHE A 319 23.04 -1.34 13.99
CA PHE A 319 21.57 -1.36 14.02
C PHE A 319 21.02 -2.62 13.35
N CYS A 320 20.01 -3.23 13.96
CA CYS A 320 19.43 -4.50 13.52
C CYS A 320 18.33 -4.36 12.45
N ASP A 321 18.08 -3.15 11.95
CA ASP A 321 17.01 -2.85 11.00
C ASP A 321 17.61 -2.37 9.66
N LYS A 322 16.88 -2.55 8.56
CA LYS A 322 17.20 -2.05 7.21
C LYS A 322 17.19 -0.52 7.11
N LEU A 323 16.78 0.17 8.18
CA LEU A 323 16.66 1.63 8.29
C LEU A 323 15.83 2.19 7.14
N GLN A 324 14.55 1.82 7.12
CA GLN A 324 13.60 2.32 6.13
C GLN A 324 13.02 3.67 6.55
N GLY A 325 13.09 4.65 5.66
CA GLY A 325 12.48 5.95 5.87
C GLY A 325 10.95 5.87 5.78
N LEU A 326 10.25 6.07 6.89
CA LEU A 326 8.77 5.96 6.94
C LEU A 326 8.03 7.11 6.24
N ASN A 327 8.75 8.14 5.83
CA ASN A 327 8.28 9.21 4.96
C ASN A 327 9.23 9.42 3.78
N GLU A 328 9.92 8.36 3.38
CA GLU A 328 10.65 8.37 2.12
C GLU A 328 9.65 8.66 0.99
N VAL A 329 9.99 9.63 0.15
CA VAL A 329 9.10 10.19 -0.87
C VAL A 329 9.76 10.06 -2.25
N HIS A 330 10.13 8.83 -2.62
CA HIS A 330 10.84 8.55 -3.88
C HIS A 330 9.91 7.92 -4.94
N GLY A 331 8.71 7.47 -4.54
CA GLY A 331 7.72 6.88 -5.43
C GLY A 331 7.07 7.84 -6.43
N SER A 332 6.47 7.29 -7.46
CA SER A 332 5.78 7.98 -8.53
C SER A 332 4.60 7.17 -9.09
N SER A 333 3.61 7.86 -9.63
CA SER A 333 2.49 7.23 -10.32
C SER A 333 2.08 8.02 -11.55
N ILE A 334 1.45 7.35 -12.51
CA ILE A 334 0.83 8.00 -13.66
C ILE A 334 -0.49 7.31 -14.00
N TYR A 335 -1.54 8.12 -14.06
CA TYR A 335 -2.90 7.75 -14.38
C TYR A 335 -3.33 8.47 -15.65
N HIS A 336 -3.99 7.74 -16.54
CA HIS A 336 -4.71 8.31 -17.67
C HIS A 336 -6.10 7.69 -17.74
N SER A 337 -7.10 8.50 -18.06
CA SER A 337 -8.45 8.00 -18.33
C SER A 337 -9.15 8.76 -19.43
N PHE A 338 -9.97 8.02 -20.17
CA PHE A 338 -11.07 8.52 -20.95
C PHE A 338 -12.36 8.30 -20.16
N GLN A 339 -13.18 9.33 -20.04
CA GLN A 339 -14.45 9.29 -19.32
C GLN A 339 -15.57 9.80 -20.23
N LEU A 340 -16.65 9.03 -20.32
CA LEU A 340 -17.85 9.38 -21.06
C LEU A 340 -19.04 9.40 -20.10
N LYS A 341 -19.74 10.53 -20.06
CA LYS A 341 -21.03 10.67 -19.38
C LYS A 341 -22.10 10.99 -20.41
N VAL A 342 -23.19 10.22 -20.41
CA VAL A 342 -24.40 10.51 -21.19
C VAL A 342 -25.57 10.57 -20.22
N GLU A 343 -26.30 11.68 -20.23
CA GLU A 343 -27.45 11.90 -19.38
C GLU A 343 -28.65 12.30 -20.24
N LYS A 344 -29.77 11.60 -20.08
CA LYS A 344 -31.06 12.05 -20.58
C LYS A 344 -31.86 12.55 -19.39
N ARG A 345 -32.11 13.86 -19.34
CA ARG A 345 -33.04 14.41 -18.34
C ARG A 345 -34.43 13.83 -18.57
N TYR A 346 -35.15 13.61 -17.47
CA TYR A 346 -36.45 12.96 -17.49
C TYR A 346 -37.37 13.64 -18.53
N SER A 347 -37.74 12.89 -19.56
CA SER A 347 -38.60 13.36 -20.64
C SER A 347 -39.23 12.15 -21.33
N GLN A 348 -40.50 12.27 -21.70
CA GLN A 348 -41.25 11.20 -22.37
C GLN A 348 -41.21 9.86 -21.60
N GLY A 349 -41.23 9.91 -20.26
CA GLY A 349 -41.22 8.72 -19.40
C GLY A 349 -39.84 8.10 -19.17
N LEU A 350 -38.75 8.67 -19.70
CA LEU A 350 -37.40 8.10 -19.56
C LEU A 350 -36.43 9.09 -18.93
N TYR A 351 -35.77 8.65 -17.86
CA TYR A 351 -34.51 9.18 -17.36
C TYR A 351 -33.40 8.13 -17.55
N MET A 352 -32.21 8.60 -17.92
CA MET A 352 -31.04 7.75 -18.12
C MET A 352 -29.78 8.49 -17.70
N LEU A 353 -28.90 7.77 -16.99
CA LEU A 353 -27.53 8.18 -16.74
C LEU A 353 -26.60 7.02 -17.10
N LEU A 354 -25.63 7.28 -17.96
CA LEU A 354 -24.58 6.36 -18.36
C LEU A 354 -23.23 7.02 -18.06
N ALA A 355 -22.36 6.33 -17.34
CA ALA A 355 -20.99 6.72 -17.07
C ALA A 355 -20.06 5.56 -17.44
N TYR A 356 -19.10 5.82 -18.32
CA TYR A 356 -18.08 4.88 -18.72
C TYR A 356 -16.70 5.48 -18.51
N THR A 357 -15.80 4.74 -17.88
CA THR A 357 -14.39 5.13 -17.74
C THR A 357 -13.53 4.03 -18.33
N ASN A 358 -12.59 4.40 -19.20
CA ASN A 358 -11.47 3.57 -19.61
C ASN A 358 -10.19 4.20 -19.04
N SER A 359 -9.42 3.46 -18.25
CA SER A 359 -8.26 4.02 -17.56
C SER A 359 -7.06 3.09 -17.46
N LYS A 360 -5.92 3.65 -17.09
CA LYS A 360 -4.71 2.91 -16.77
C LYS A 360 -3.91 3.66 -15.71
N LEU A 361 -3.55 2.96 -14.64
CA LEU A 361 -2.71 3.41 -13.55
C LEU A 361 -1.43 2.57 -13.50
N ILE A 362 -0.28 3.24 -13.51
CA ILE A 362 1.05 2.66 -13.34
C ILE A 362 1.69 3.34 -12.14
N THR A 363 2.33 2.56 -11.27
CA THR A 363 2.97 3.07 -10.05
C THR A 363 4.21 2.27 -9.71
N ASP A 364 5.21 2.94 -9.14
CA ASP A 364 6.31 2.34 -8.38
C ASP A 364 6.25 2.73 -6.89
N ALA A 365 5.25 3.53 -6.50
CA ALA A 365 5.00 3.89 -5.12
C ALA A 365 4.36 2.74 -4.33
N ALA A 366 4.49 2.81 -3.01
CA ALA A 366 3.76 1.98 -2.07
C ALA A 366 2.53 2.73 -1.58
N ASP A 367 1.39 2.04 -1.44
CA ASP A 367 0.20 2.64 -0.81
C ASP A 367 0.25 2.54 0.73
N ASN A 368 1.40 2.13 1.26
CA ASN A 368 1.68 2.02 2.69
C ASN A 368 3.07 2.59 2.99
N THR A 369 3.18 3.29 4.12
CA THR A 369 4.39 3.96 4.61
C THR A 369 4.91 3.37 5.92
N GLN A 370 4.35 2.24 6.36
CA GLN A 370 4.75 1.53 7.58
C GLN A 370 6.01 0.70 7.38
N ARG A 371 6.78 0.54 8.46
CA ARG A 371 8.18 0.05 8.48
C ARG A 371 8.40 -1.31 7.84
N ASP A 372 7.37 -2.14 7.73
CA ASP A 372 7.50 -3.47 7.16
C ASP A 372 6.40 -3.84 6.19
N ALA A 373 5.37 -3.02 5.98
CA ALA A 373 4.23 -3.43 5.17
C ALA A 373 4.55 -3.67 3.68
N SER A 374 5.67 -3.14 3.19
CA SER A 374 6.11 -3.18 1.78
C SER A 374 7.01 -4.36 1.42
N THR A 375 7.17 -5.38 2.27
CA THR A 375 7.93 -6.61 1.94
C THR A 375 7.06 -7.87 1.92
N TRP A 376 5.82 -7.82 2.41
CA TRP A 376 4.98 -9.01 2.62
C TRP A 376 4.00 -9.31 1.49
N ASN A 377 3.72 -8.35 0.59
CA ASN A 377 2.80 -8.54 -0.52
C ASN A 377 3.38 -7.98 -1.83
N ALA A 378 3.07 -8.61 -2.95
CA ALA A 378 3.53 -8.13 -4.25
C ALA A 378 2.68 -6.97 -4.79
N SER A 379 1.58 -6.58 -4.14
CA SER A 379 0.83 -5.39 -4.55
C SER A 379 1.55 -4.09 -4.22
N GLN A 380 2.28 -4.07 -3.10
CA GLN A 380 2.95 -2.89 -2.54
C GLN A 380 4.45 -3.12 -2.32
N GLY A 381 4.91 -4.34 -2.57
CA GLY A 381 6.29 -4.83 -2.48
C GLY A 381 7.31 -3.97 -3.22
N VAL A 382 8.51 -3.84 -2.67
CA VAL A 382 9.70 -3.39 -3.41
C VAL A 382 10.42 -4.64 -3.92
N ILE A 383 10.57 -4.79 -5.24
CA ILE A 383 11.33 -5.90 -5.85
C ILE A 383 12.75 -5.87 -5.30
N SER A 384 13.42 -4.74 -5.45
CA SER A 384 14.77 -4.55 -4.97
C SER A 384 15.08 -3.05 -4.92
N PRO A 385 15.73 -2.54 -3.86
CA PRO A 385 16.22 -1.17 -3.84
C PRO A 385 17.34 -0.93 -4.86
N PHE A 386 17.94 -2.00 -5.38
CA PHE A 386 18.99 -1.93 -6.41
C PHE A 386 18.45 -2.12 -7.84
N GLU A 387 17.17 -2.44 -8.01
CA GLU A 387 16.50 -2.57 -9.31
C GLU A 387 15.21 -1.74 -9.39
N GLU A 388 15.27 -0.48 -8.93
CA GLU A 388 14.09 0.40 -8.79
C GLU A 388 13.19 0.47 -10.04
N LYS A 389 13.78 0.41 -11.23
CA LYS A 389 13.04 0.47 -12.51
C LYS A 389 12.02 -0.66 -12.65
N ARG A 390 12.26 -1.83 -12.05
CA ARG A 390 11.35 -2.97 -12.10
C ARG A 390 10.10 -2.76 -11.24
N ASN A 391 10.17 -1.88 -10.24
CA ASN A 391 9.02 -1.57 -9.36
C ASN A 391 7.89 -0.87 -10.10
N ARG A 392 8.18 -0.25 -11.25
CA ARG A 392 7.20 0.44 -12.07
C ARG A 392 6.34 -0.56 -12.85
N SER A 393 5.18 -0.89 -12.28
CA SER A 393 4.21 -1.82 -12.86
C SER A 393 2.80 -1.22 -12.91
N LEU A 394 1.84 -1.98 -13.44
CA LEU A 394 0.43 -1.68 -13.18
C LEU A 394 0.21 -1.57 -11.67
N ALA A 395 -0.65 -0.65 -11.26
CA ALA A 395 -1.02 -0.51 -9.86
C ALA A 395 -2.01 -1.61 -9.44
N PRO A 396 -1.96 -2.10 -8.19
CA PRO A 396 -2.83 -3.19 -7.72
C PRO A 396 -4.33 -2.83 -7.74
N ASP A 397 -4.66 -1.55 -7.72
CA ASP A 397 -6.00 -0.97 -7.76
C ASP A 397 -6.41 -0.47 -9.16
N ASP A 398 -5.60 -0.73 -10.19
CA ASP A 398 -5.91 -0.31 -11.56
C ASP A 398 -7.16 -1.04 -12.09
N VAL A 399 -8.25 -0.30 -12.36
CA VAL A 399 -9.47 -0.84 -12.97
C VAL A 399 -9.66 -0.23 -14.35
N PRO A 400 -9.32 -0.96 -15.43
CA PRO A 400 -9.14 -0.34 -16.74
C PRO A 400 -10.45 0.01 -17.42
N GLN A 401 -11.57 -0.64 -17.07
CA GLN A 401 -12.88 -0.30 -17.61
C GLN A 401 -13.93 -0.40 -16.51
N THR A 402 -14.70 0.67 -16.34
CA THR A 402 -15.86 0.72 -15.46
C THR A 402 -17.06 1.29 -16.22
N LEU A 403 -18.22 0.68 -16.01
CA LEU A 403 -19.49 1.09 -16.56
C LEU A 403 -20.50 1.16 -15.42
N SER A 404 -21.15 2.31 -15.28
CA SER A 404 -22.29 2.52 -14.41
C SER A 404 -23.44 3.08 -15.23
N ALA A 405 -24.59 2.44 -15.19
CA ALA A 405 -25.78 2.91 -15.88
C ALA A 405 -26.99 2.82 -14.96
N ALA A 406 -27.82 3.86 -14.95
CA ALA A 406 -29.06 3.92 -14.20
C ALA A 406 -30.16 4.42 -15.11
N PHE A 407 -31.29 3.71 -15.11
CA PHE A 407 -32.46 4.06 -15.91
C PHE A 407 -33.66 4.17 -14.99
N VAL A 408 -34.58 5.06 -15.35
CA VAL A 408 -35.94 5.07 -14.83
C VAL A 408 -36.85 5.22 -16.04
N TYR A 409 -37.62 4.17 -16.32
CA TYR A 409 -38.55 4.15 -17.45
C TYR A 409 -39.97 3.86 -16.97
N GLU A 410 -40.84 4.85 -17.14
CA GLU A 410 -42.28 4.67 -17.00
C GLU A 410 -42.81 3.98 -18.24
N LEU A 411 -43.44 2.82 -18.04
CA LEU A 411 -43.97 2.06 -19.15
C LEU A 411 -45.09 2.88 -19.85
N PRO A 412 -45.16 2.82 -21.19
CA PRO A 412 -46.05 3.66 -21.98
C PRO A 412 -47.50 3.13 -22.00
N PHE A 413 -47.96 2.49 -20.93
CA PHE A 413 -49.28 1.89 -20.81
C PHE A 413 -50.16 2.63 -19.80
N GLY A 414 -51.47 2.69 -20.08
CA GLY A 414 -52.47 3.27 -19.19
C GLY A 414 -52.88 4.70 -19.53
N LYS A 415 -53.67 5.31 -18.66
CA LYS A 415 -54.33 6.60 -18.87
C LYS A 415 -53.30 7.71 -19.10
N GLY A 416 -53.45 8.42 -20.23
CA GLY A 416 -52.55 9.50 -20.63
C GLY A 416 -51.19 9.03 -21.18
N LYS A 417 -51.01 7.73 -21.45
CA LYS A 417 -49.83 7.16 -22.10
C LYS A 417 -50.12 6.70 -23.54
N ARG A 418 -49.08 6.29 -24.28
CA ARG A 418 -49.15 6.01 -25.73
C ARG A 418 -49.95 4.75 -26.09
N TYR A 419 -49.94 3.73 -25.23
CA TYR A 419 -50.57 2.44 -25.48
C TYR A 419 -51.58 2.11 -24.37
N LEU A 420 -52.63 1.36 -24.71
CA LEU A 420 -53.68 0.93 -23.76
C LEU A 420 -54.27 2.09 -22.94
N SER A 421 -54.46 3.25 -23.58
CA SER A 421 -54.98 4.48 -22.98
C SER A 421 -56.51 4.44 -22.82
N GLY A 422 -57.02 3.44 -22.10
CA GLY A 422 -58.44 3.30 -21.79
C GLY A 422 -58.82 3.86 -20.42
N SER A 423 -60.13 3.95 -20.13
CA SER A 423 -60.66 4.26 -18.80
C SER A 423 -61.28 3.00 -18.17
N GLY A 424 -60.92 2.66 -16.93
CA GLY A 424 -61.57 1.57 -16.18
C GLY A 424 -60.61 0.67 -15.39
N GLY A 425 -61.06 -0.53 -15.00
CA GLY A 425 -60.25 -1.50 -14.24
C GLY A 425 -59.00 -2.01 -14.97
N LEU A 426 -59.03 -2.04 -16.31
CA LEU A 426 -57.88 -2.41 -17.13
C LEU A 426 -56.70 -1.45 -16.93
N ASP A 427 -56.97 -0.14 -16.83
CA ASP A 427 -55.97 0.90 -16.57
C ASP A 427 -55.29 0.71 -15.19
N ARG A 428 -56.05 0.34 -14.16
CA ARG A 428 -55.48 -0.01 -12.84
C ARG A 428 -54.55 -1.24 -12.89
N ALA A 429 -54.74 -2.13 -13.87
CA ALA A 429 -53.88 -3.29 -14.05
C ALA A 429 -52.60 -2.94 -14.83
N VAL A 430 -52.72 -2.21 -15.95
CA VAL A 430 -51.64 -1.97 -16.91
C VAL A 430 -50.92 -0.62 -16.76
N GLY A 431 -51.49 0.33 -16.04
CA GLY A 431 -50.92 1.67 -15.82
C GLY A 431 -50.02 1.76 -14.59
N GLY A 432 -49.19 2.82 -14.55
CA GLY A 432 -48.40 3.20 -13.37
C GLY A 432 -47.16 2.34 -13.11
N TRP A 433 -46.77 1.47 -14.05
CA TRP A 433 -45.56 0.68 -13.95
C TRP A 433 -44.31 1.49 -14.33
N GLN A 434 -43.29 1.36 -13.50
CA GLN A 434 -41.97 1.93 -13.70
C GLN A 434 -40.93 0.82 -13.52
N ILE A 435 -39.97 0.75 -14.44
CA ILE A 435 -38.79 -0.10 -14.31
C ILE A 435 -37.56 0.76 -14.07
N SER A 436 -36.71 0.33 -13.14
CA SER A 436 -35.50 1.08 -12.76
C SER A 436 -34.29 0.15 -12.62
N PRO A 437 -33.66 -0.27 -13.72
CA PRO A 437 -32.42 -1.03 -13.66
C PRO A 437 -31.22 -0.14 -13.31
N ILE A 438 -30.31 -0.70 -12.51
CA ILE A 438 -28.98 -0.15 -12.25
C ILE A 438 -27.96 -1.22 -12.65
N ILE A 439 -27.08 -0.88 -13.58
CA ILE A 439 -26.06 -1.77 -14.14
C ILE A 439 -24.70 -1.28 -13.68
N ARG A 440 -23.88 -2.18 -13.15
CA ARG A 440 -22.49 -1.91 -12.78
C ARG A 440 -21.60 -3.02 -13.31
N PHE A 441 -20.71 -2.69 -14.24
CA PHE A 441 -19.68 -3.60 -14.72
C PHE A 441 -18.31 -2.98 -14.52
N SER A 442 -17.35 -3.75 -14.00
CA SER A 442 -15.96 -3.35 -14.00
C SER A 442 -15.04 -4.52 -14.29
N LYS A 443 -13.91 -4.23 -14.93
CA LYS A 443 -12.84 -5.22 -15.07
C LYS A 443 -12.25 -5.57 -13.70
N GLY A 444 -11.72 -6.79 -13.57
CA GLY A 444 -11.00 -7.21 -12.38
C GLY A 444 -9.73 -6.38 -12.14
N THR A 445 -9.31 -6.31 -10.89
CA THR A 445 -8.02 -5.74 -10.49
C THR A 445 -6.86 -6.66 -10.92
N PRO A 446 -5.65 -6.12 -11.13
CA PRO A 446 -4.49 -6.94 -11.40
C PRO A 446 -4.21 -7.93 -10.28
N MET A 447 -3.81 -9.13 -10.67
CA MET A 447 -3.31 -10.12 -9.75
C MET A 447 -1.78 -10.06 -9.72
N TRP A 448 -1.22 -10.55 -8.63
CA TRP A 448 0.20 -10.57 -8.37
C TRP A 448 0.57 -11.93 -7.77
N ILE A 449 1.80 -12.37 -7.99
CA ILE A 449 2.35 -13.61 -7.40
C ILE A 449 3.53 -13.21 -6.52
N ARG A 450 3.68 -13.92 -5.41
CA ARG A 450 4.86 -13.80 -4.55
C ARG A 450 5.42 -15.18 -4.21
N SER A 451 6.58 -15.19 -3.57
CA SER A 451 7.02 -16.32 -2.75
C SER A 451 7.06 -15.88 -1.28
N GLY A 452 6.62 -16.74 -0.37
CA GLY A 452 6.85 -16.60 1.07
C GLY A 452 8.28 -16.98 1.49
N SER A 453 9.04 -17.59 0.59
CA SER A 453 10.41 -18.03 0.82
C SER A 453 11.35 -17.49 -0.27
N CYS A 454 12.31 -16.66 0.11
CA CYS A 454 13.48 -16.31 -0.70
C CYS A 454 14.62 -15.72 0.14
N LEU A 455 15.81 -15.63 -0.45
CA LEU A 455 17.06 -15.26 0.23
C LEU A 455 17.26 -13.73 0.28
N THR A 456 16.71 -13.05 1.29
CA THR A 456 16.68 -11.57 1.33
C THR A 456 17.03 -10.94 2.67
N SER A 457 17.56 -11.71 3.64
CA SER A 457 17.75 -11.29 5.04
C SER A 457 18.51 -9.97 5.25
N TYR A 458 19.35 -9.55 4.30
CA TYR A 458 20.12 -8.30 4.38
C TYR A 458 19.87 -7.33 3.23
N THR A 459 18.96 -7.62 2.30
CA THR A 459 18.86 -6.91 1.01
C THR A 459 17.59 -6.05 0.90
N SER A 460 16.61 -6.24 1.80
CA SER A 460 15.29 -5.58 1.78
C SER A 460 14.56 -5.72 0.44
N GLN A 461 14.68 -6.90 -0.18
CA GLN A 461 14.02 -7.22 -1.43
C GLN A 461 12.74 -8.03 -1.20
N GLY A 462 11.78 -7.92 -2.13
CA GLY A 462 10.54 -8.68 -2.12
C GLY A 462 10.62 -9.89 -3.05
N CYS A 463 10.17 -11.05 -2.58
CA CYS A 463 10.22 -12.30 -3.35
C CYS A 463 9.13 -12.35 -4.43
N LEU A 464 9.48 -12.07 -5.70
CA LEU A 464 8.51 -11.86 -6.77
C LEU A 464 8.78 -12.76 -7.99
N PRO A 465 8.15 -13.94 -8.06
CA PRO A 465 8.29 -14.87 -9.18
C PRO A 465 8.01 -14.23 -10.53
N GLY A 466 8.95 -14.41 -11.44
CA GLY A 466 8.84 -14.03 -12.83
C GLY A 466 7.84 -14.88 -13.59
N LEU A 467 7.21 -14.28 -14.61
CA LEU A 467 6.36 -14.99 -15.55
C LEU A 467 7.24 -15.64 -16.63
N ILE A 468 7.15 -16.97 -16.77
CA ILE A 468 7.88 -17.73 -17.79
C ILE A 468 7.31 -17.40 -19.17
N SER A 469 8.19 -17.01 -20.09
CA SER A 469 7.81 -16.63 -21.46
C SER A 469 7.05 -17.76 -22.17
N GLY A 470 5.96 -17.40 -22.86
CA GLY A 470 5.10 -18.35 -23.59
C GLY A 470 4.10 -19.12 -22.73
N GLN A 471 4.19 -19.06 -21.40
CA GLN A 471 3.23 -19.71 -20.50
C GLN A 471 2.03 -18.82 -20.21
N LYS A 472 0.84 -19.42 -20.12
CA LYS A 472 -0.38 -18.70 -19.75
C LYS A 472 -0.52 -18.70 -18.23
N PRO A 473 -0.77 -17.54 -17.59
CA PRO A 473 -0.87 -17.43 -16.13
C PRO A 473 -2.09 -18.16 -15.55
N PHE A 474 -3.11 -18.41 -16.36
CA PHE A 474 -4.32 -19.11 -15.94
C PHE A 474 -4.53 -20.41 -16.70
N LEU A 475 -4.95 -21.45 -15.95
CA LEU A 475 -5.45 -22.72 -16.48
C LEU A 475 -6.94 -22.66 -16.81
N GLN A 476 -7.68 -21.74 -16.18
CA GLN A 476 -9.12 -21.53 -16.36
C GLN A 476 -9.45 -20.05 -16.56
N ASP A 477 -10.63 -19.72 -17.10
CA ASP A 477 -11.07 -18.32 -17.18
C ASP A 477 -11.46 -17.82 -15.77
N PRO A 478 -10.83 -16.74 -15.24
CA PRO A 478 -11.20 -16.18 -13.93
C PRO A 478 -12.66 -15.67 -13.86
N ASN A 479 -13.31 -15.43 -15.00
CA ASN A 479 -14.72 -15.03 -15.07
C ASN A 479 -15.70 -16.21 -15.09
N ASN A 480 -15.20 -17.43 -15.22
CA ASN A 480 -15.98 -18.66 -15.27
C ASN A 480 -15.21 -19.83 -14.63
N PHE A 481 -14.58 -19.57 -13.49
CA PHE A 481 -13.79 -20.54 -12.76
C PHE A 481 -14.70 -21.61 -12.14
N ASN A 482 -14.32 -22.88 -12.27
CA ASN A 482 -14.99 -24.00 -11.63
C ASN A 482 -14.04 -24.65 -10.60
N PRO A 483 -14.34 -24.59 -9.29
CA PRO A 483 -13.54 -25.23 -8.24
C PRO A 483 -13.28 -26.73 -8.46
N ASP A 484 -14.22 -27.44 -9.09
CA ASP A 484 -14.13 -28.88 -9.34
C ASP A 484 -13.14 -29.23 -10.45
N LYS A 485 -12.73 -28.25 -11.27
CA LYS A 485 -11.76 -28.43 -12.38
C LYS A 485 -10.32 -28.17 -11.96
N GLY A 486 -10.06 -27.93 -10.68
CA GLY A 486 -8.72 -27.71 -10.13
C GLY A 486 -8.31 -26.25 -10.08
N LEU A 487 -7.02 -25.97 -10.30
CA LEU A 487 -6.40 -24.66 -10.07
C LEU A 487 -6.89 -23.59 -11.06
N LEU A 488 -6.94 -22.33 -10.62
CA LEU A 488 -7.10 -21.18 -11.52
C LEU A 488 -5.74 -20.79 -12.10
N ILE A 489 -4.75 -20.61 -11.23
CA ILE A 489 -3.41 -20.12 -11.58
C ILE A 489 -2.56 -21.30 -12.03
N ASN A 490 -1.80 -21.11 -13.10
CA ASN A 490 -0.87 -22.11 -13.63
C ASN A 490 0.47 -22.05 -12.88
N PRO A 491 0.84 -23.05 -12.06
CA PRO A 491 2.15 -23.06 -11.38
C PRO A 491 3.33 -23.03 -12.35
N ALA A 492 3.21 -23.70 -13.50
CA ALA A 492 4.25 -23.75 -14.53
C ALA A 492 4.40 -22.43 -15.31
N ALA A 493 3.54 -21.43 -15.07
CA ALA A 493 3.69 -20.11 -15.67
C ALA A 493 4.64 -19.19 -14.89
N PHE A 494 5.03 -19.57 -13.68
CA PHE A 494 5.89 -18.76 -12.83
C PHE A 494 7.19 -19.49 -12.52
N GLU A 495 8.23 -18.71 -12.23
CA GLU A 495 9.51 -19.26 -11.77
C GLU A 495 9.29 -20.15 -10.54
N PRO A 496 9.82 -21.40 -10.53
CA PRO A 496 9.56 -22.34 -9.46
C PRO A 496 10.18 -21.89 -8.13
N LEU A 497 9.66 -22.42 -7.02
CA LEU A 497 10.19 -22.16 -5.67
C LEU A 497 11.71 -22.40 -5.58
N THR A 498 12.21 -23.43 -6.27
CA THR A 498 13.63 -23.79 -6.29
C THR A 498 14.54 -22.71 -6.87
N SER A 499 14.02 -21.73 -7.61
CA SER A 499 14.78 -20.56 -8.08
C SER A 499 14.94 -19.48 -6.99
N PHE A 500 14.18 -19.57 -5.90
CA PHE A 500 14.25 -18.65 -4.76
C PHE A 500 14.98 -19.24 -3.55
N GLU A 501 15.17 -20.56 -3.54
CA GLU A 501 15.92 -21.30 -2.53
C GLU A 501 17.40 -21.36 -2.91
N ALA A 502 18.30 -21.37 -1.93
CA ALA A 502 19.73 -21.29 -2.18
C ALA A 502 20.24 -22.44 -3.06
N THR A 503 21.11 -22.12 -4.02
CA THR A 503 21.77 -23.17 -4.81
C THR A 503 22.44 -24.17 -3.88
N GLY A 504 22.10 -25.45 -4.08
CA GLY A 504 22.58 -26.53 -3.24
C GLY A 504 21.77 -26.79 -1.98
N SER A 505 20.84 -25.92 -1.52
CA SER A 505 20.01 -26.21 -0.33
C SER A 505 19.06 -27.40 -0.53
N CYS A 506 18.82 -27.79 -1.77
CA CYS A 506 18.15 -29.02 -2.15
C CYS A 506 18.67 -29.50 -3.52
N PRO A 507 18.46 -30.79 -3.90
CA PRO A 507 18.98 -31.35 -5.15
C PRO A 507 18.54 -30.63 -6.43
N THR A 508 17.41 -29.91 -6.39
CA THR A 508 16.84 -29.17 -7.53
C THR A 508 16.89 -27.65 -7.34
N CYS A 509 17.46 -27.17 -6.24
CA CYS A 509 17.56 -25.76 -5.91
C CYS A 509 18.61 -25.07 -6.78
N THR A 510 18.20 -23.99 -7.43
CA THR A 510 18.99 -23.23 -8.41
C THR A 510 19.06 -21.74 -8.07
N GLY A 511 18.49 -21.32 -6.94
CA GLY A 511 18.39 -19.91 -6.60
C GLY A 511 19.71 -19.28 -6.21
N VAL A 512 19.76 -17.96 -6.39
CA VAL A 512 20.94 -17.14 -6.16
C VAL A 512 20.64 -16.14 -5.04
N PHE A 513 21.65 -15.76 -4.27
CA PHE A 513 21.48 -14.74 -3.23
C PHE A 513 20.92 -13.43 -3.79
N GLY A 514 19.90 -12.89 -3.11
CA GLY A 514 19.19 -11.69 -3.51
C GLY A 514 18.49 -11.78 -4.87
N TYR A 515 18.26 -13.01 -5.36
CA TYR A 515 17.41 -13.26 -6.49
C TYR A 515 15.94 -13.08 -6.08
N THR A 516 15.27 -12.17 -6.77
CA THR A 516 13.87 -11.82 -6.51
C THR A 516 13.00 -11.99 -7.73
N GLY A 517 13.39 -12.93 -8.60
CA GLY A 517 12.69 -13.31 -9.81
C GLY A 517 12.94 -12.36 -10.97
N THR A 518 12.36 -12.66 -12.13
CA THR A 518 12.48 -11.86 -13.36
C THR A 518 11.21 -11.07 -13.70
N GLY A 519 11.33 -9.80 -14.09
CA GLY A 519 10.19 -9.00 -14.57
C GLY A 519 9.54 -8.07 -13.55
N PRO A 520 8.38 -7.47 -13.89
CA PRO A 520 7.73 -6.45 -13.07
C PRO A 520 6.97 -7.06 -11.90
N ARG A 521 6.68 -6.24 -10.90
CA ARG A 521 5.90 -6.60 -9.71
C ARG A 521 4.49 -7.13 -10.02
N ILE A 522 3.87 -6.59 -11.07
CA ILE A 522 2.54 -6.98 -11.55
C ILE A 522 2.58 -7.19 -13.07
N PHE A 523 2.35 -8.43 -13.51
CA PHE A 523 2.44 -8.86 -14.92
C PHE A 523 1.22 -8.48 -15.77
N GLY A 524 0.16 -7.97 -15.15
CA GLY A 524 -1.02 -7.42 -15.84
C GLY A 524 -2.13 -8.42 -16.19
N PHE A 525 -2.03 -9.66 -15.73
CA PHE A 525 -3.19 -10.56 -15.65
C PHE A 525 -4.09 -10.15 -14.47
N ARG A 526 -5.39 -10.45 -14.56
CA ARG A 526 -6.43 -9.86 -13.70
C ARG A 526 -7.39 -10.91 -13.17
N GLY A 527 -7.93 -10.65 -12.00
CA GLY A 527 -8.98 -11.45 -11.40
C GLY A 527 -10.32 -11.35 -12.14
N SER A 528 -11.35 -11.94 -11.54
CA SER A 528 -12.71 -11.94 -12.08
C SER A 528 -13.26 -10.52 -12.23
N ASN A 529 -14.04 -10.29 -13.28
CA ASN A 529 -14.74 -9.02 -13.49
C ASN A 529 -15.92 -8.91 -12.54
N TYR A 530 -16.16 -7.71 -12.01
CA TYR A 530 -17.38 -7.44 -11.25
C TYR A 530 -18.54 -7.16 -12.19
N LYS A 531 -19.65 -7.86 -11.98
CA LYS A 531 -20.89 -7.65 -12.73
C LYS A 531 -22.08 -7.64 -11.80
N ASN A 532 -22.86 -6.58 -11.83
CA ASN A 532 -24.08 -6.49 -11.05
C ASN A 532 -25.18 -5.79 -11.85
N VAL A 533 -26.40 -6.34 -11.76
CA VAL A 533 -27.61 -5.69 -12.23
C VAL A 533 -28.62 -5.71 -11.11
N ASP A 534 -28.88 -4.55 -10.55
CA ASP A 534 -30.01 -4.36 -9.64
C ASP A 534 -31.22 -3.93 -10.46
N PHE A 535 -32.38 -4.44 -10.11
CA PHE A 535 -33.60 -4.20 -10.86
C PHE A 535 -34.75 -3.92 -9.92
N ALA A 536 -35.39 -2.76 -10.10
CA ALA A 536 -36.59 -2.43 -9.35
C ALA A 536 -37.79 -2.29 -10.30
N ILE A 537 -38.90 -2.93 -9.93
CA ILE A 537 -40.21 -2.67 -10.52
C ILE A 537 -41.04 -1.92 -9.48
N THR A 538 -41.55 -0.76 -9.86
CA THR A 538 -42.51 0.00 -9.05
C THR A 538 -43.83 0.07 -9.78
N LYS A 539 -44.93 -0.18 -9.06
CA LYS A 539 -46.28 0.08 -9.54
C LYS A 539 -46.92 1.16 -8.67
N ASN A 540 -47.27 2.28 -9.28
CA ASN A 540 -48.05 3.33 -8.65
C ASN A 540 -49.50 3.24 -9.10
N THR A 541 -50.39 2.82 -8.20
CA THR A 541 -51.82 2.67 -8.48
C THR A 541 -52.61 3.69 -7.67
N ARG A 542 -53.26 4.64 -8.34
CA ARG A 542 -54.23 5.52 -7.70
C ARG A 542 -55.51 4.73 -7.40
N LEU A 543 -55.84 4.61 -6.12
CA LEU A 543 -57.05 3.90 -5.67
C LEU A 543 -58.27 4.83 -5.74
N ASN A 544 -58.11 6.06 -5.24
CA ASN A 544 -59.07 7.15 -5.33
C ASN A 544 -58.35 8.52 -5.39
N GLU A 545 -59.06 9.62 -5.20
CA GLU A 545 -58.52 11.00 -5.31
C GLU A 545 -57.50 11.36 -4.21
N ARG A 546 -57.49 10.62 -3.09
CA ARG A 546 -56.67 10.89 -1.89
C ARG A 546 -55.85 9.69 -1.43
N LEU A 547 -55.77 8.64 -2.24
CA LEU A 547 -55.10 7.40 -1.84
C LEU A 547 -54.40 6.77 -3.03
N SER A 548 -53.09 6.62 -2.90
CA SER A 548 -52.25 5.89 -3.85
C SER A 548 -51.57 4.72 -3.17
N LEU A 549 -51.57 3.56 -3.82
CA LEU A 549 -50.80 2.38 -3.41
C LEU A 549 -49.54 2.31 -4.27
N ILE A 550 -48.38 2.34 -3.62
CA ILE A 550 -47.09 2.10 -4.26
C ILE A 550 -46.62 0.70 -3.86
N PHE A 551 -46.53 -0.19 -4.85
CA PHE A 551 -45.88 -1.48 -4.71
C PHE A 551 -44.47 -1.43 -5.31
N ARG A 552 -43.49 -2.00 -4.62
CA ARG A 552 -42.10 -2.13 -5.08
C ARG A 552 -41.63 -3.56 -4.96
N ALA A 553 -41.01 -4.05 -6.02
CA ALA A 553 -40.23 -5.28 -6.02
C ALA A 553 -38.80 -4.93 -6.41
N GLU A 554 -37.85 -5.16 -5.50
CA GLU A 554 -36.44 -4.85 -5.65
C GLU A 554 -35.63 -6.14 -5.70
N PHE A 555 -34.88 -6.31 -6.77
CA PHE A 555 -34.02 -7.46 -7.02
C PHE A 555 -32.58 -6.96 -7.00
N TYR A 556 -31.88 -7.21 -5.90
CA TYR A 556 -30.45 -6.96 -5.77
C TYR A 556 -29.69 -8.14 -6.37
N ASN A 557 -28.77 -7.86 -7.30
CA ASN A 557 -28.14 -8.88 -8.15
C ASN A 557 -29.19 -9.78 -8.84
N ALA A 558 -30.06 -9.18 -9.65
CA ALA A 558 -31.23 -9.81 -10.25
C ALA A 558 -30.92 -11.11 -11.03
N PHE A 559 -29.73 -11.20 -11.63
CA PHE A 559 -29.28 -12.36 -12.40
C PHE A 559 -28.35 -13.30 -11.64
N ASN A 560 -28.16 -13.09 -10.33
CA ASN A 560 -27.29 -13.90 -9.48
C ASN A 560 -25.85 -14.03 -10.04
N LEU A 561 -25.31 -12.92 -10.55
CA LEU A 561 -23.94 -12.84 -11.07
C LEU A 561 -22.98 -12.80 -9.88
N HIS A 562 -22.38 -13.93 -9.56
CA HIS A 562 -21.41 -14.03 -8.47
C HIS A 562 -19.99 -13.79 -8.95
N MET A 563 -19.16 -13.29 -8.03
CA MET A 563 -17.71 -13.30 -8.14
C MET A 563 -17.10 -14.00 -6.92
N PHE A 564 -15.93 -14.59 -7.11
CA PHE A 564 -15.11 -15.08 -6.01
C PHE A 564 -14.52 -13.90 -5.25
N VAL A 565 -14.58 -13.96 -3.92
CA VAL A 565 -14.08 -12.91 -3.03
C VAL A 565 -13.19 -13.53 -1.98
N ASN A 566 -12.38 -12.70 -1.33
CA ASN A 566 -11.57 -13.17 -0.23
C ASN A 566 -12.41 -13.57 0.98
N ASP A 567 -11.91 -14.54 1.74
CA ASP A 567 -12.46 -14.89 3.03
C ASP A 567 -12.06 -13.91 4.12
N GLY A 568 -12.87 -12.86 4.31
CA GLY A 568 -13.23 -12.16 5.56
C GLY A 568 -12.12 -11.64 6.48
N ASN A 569 -11.03 -12.37 6.64
CA ASN A 569 -9.80 -11.94 7.23
C ASN A 569 -9.18 -10.84 6.38
N PHE A 570 -9.20 -9.63 6.94
CA PHE A 570 -8.24 -8.60 6.63
C PHE A 570 -6.82 -9.15 6.90
N THR A 571 -6.31 -9.93 5.97
CA THR A 571 -4.88 -10.07 5.79
C THR A 571 -4.44 -8.76 5.16
N ILE A 572 -3.50 -8.09 5.80
CA ILE A 572 -2.83 -6.86 5.35
C ILE A 572 -2.26 -7.03 3.92
N SER A 573 -2.26 -8.25 3.39
CA SER A 573 -1.95 -8.70 2.04
C SER A 573 -3.04 -8.51 0.98
N GLY A 574 -4.06 -7.67 1.17
CA GLY A 574 -5.06 -7.40 0.12
C GLY A 574 -5.70 -8.69 -0.39
N GLY A 575 -6.49 -9.33 0.48
CA GLY A 575 -7.04 -10.65 0.29
C GLY A 575 -7.45 -10.96 -1.16
N ASN A 576 -6.74 -11.91 -1.76
CA ASN A 576 -7.11 -12.49 -3.05
C ASN A 576 -8.11 -13.62 -2.82
N ALA A 577 -8.99 -13.87 -3.79
CA ALA A 577 -9.87 -15.05 -3.76
C ALA A 577 -9.12 -16.36 -4.03
N PHE A 578 -7.82 -16.27 -4.37
CA PHE A 578 -6.96 -17.39 -4.72
C PHE A 578 -5.62 -17.25 -4.01
N ASP A 579 -5.02 -18.37 -3.64
CA ASP A 579 -3.66 -18.39 -3.11
C ASP A 579 -2.66 -17.97 -4.20
N THR A 580 -1.82 -16.99 -3.88
CA THR A 580 -0.88 -16.33 -4.80
C THR A 580 0.58 -16.47 -4.33
N ASP A 581 0.82 -17.31 -3.33
CA ASP A 581 2.14 -17.61 -2.81
C ASP A 581 2.67 -18.93 -3.39
N ILE A 582 3.70 -18.86 -4.23
CA ILE A 582 4.25 -20.07 -4.88
C ILE A 582 4.92 -21.03 -3.90
N SER A 583 5.26 -20.57 -2.68
CA SER A 583 5.77 -21.44 -1.61
C SER A 583 4.66 -22.23 -0.91
N SER A 584 3.39 -21.90 -1.16
CA SER A 584 2.24 -22.59 -0.58
C SER A 584 1.87 -23.87 -1.35
N THR A 585 1.57 -24.94 -0.61
CA THR A 585 1.00 -26.18 -1.18
C THR A 585 -0.41 -26.00 -1.77
N SER A 586 -1.03 -24.85 -1.52
CA SER A 586 -2.34 -24.47 -2.05
C SER A 586 -2.25 -23.42 -3.16
N PHE A 587 -1.06 -23.11 -3.69
CA PHE A 587 -0.87 -22.14 -4.75
C PHE A 587 -1.87 -22.32 -5.91
N GLY A 588 -2.57 -21.24 -6.26
CA GLY A 588 -3.56 -21.22 -7.34
C GLY A 588 -4.93 -21.82 -7.00
N LYS A 589 -5.16 -22.30 -5.77
CA LYS A 589 -6.47 -22.78 -5.29
C LYS A 589 -7.34 -21.62 -4.80
N TRP A 590 -8.65 -21.78 -4.95
CA TRP A 590 -9.66 -20.89 -4.39
C TRP A 590 -9.70 -20.98 -2.87
N THR A 591 -9.80 -19.84 -2.19
CA THR A 591 -9.76 -19.76 -0.72
C THR A 591 -11.11 -19.96 -0.02
N GLY A 592 -12.19 -20.23 -0.76
CA GLY A 592 -13.46 -20.71 -0.20
C GLY A 592 -14.63 -19.72 -0.15
N ASN A 593 -14.45 -18.44 -0.50
CA ASN A 593 -15.54 -17.45 -0.44
C ASN A 593 -16.04 -16.90 -1.80
N VAL A 594 -17.33 -16.55 -1.81
CA VAL A 594 -18.06 -15.95 -2.94
C VAL A 594 -18.92 -14.78 -2.49
N SER A 595 -19.17 -13.84 -3.39
CA SER A 595 -20.08 -12.71 -3.16
C SER A 595 -21.48 -13.16 -2.73
N ALA A 596 -22.18 -12.30 -1.97
CA ALA A 596 -23.52 -12.57 -1.48
C ALA A 596 -24.53 -12.94 -2.60
N PRO A 597 -25.49 -13.84 -2.32
CA PRO A 597 -26.52 -14.23 -3.29
C PRO A 597 -27.51 -13.11 -3.57
N ARG A 598 -28.29 -13.30 -4.65
CA ARG A 598 -29.41 -12.42 -4.97
C ARG A 598 -30.33 -12.22 -3.76
N ARG A 599 -30.79 -10.99 -3.56
CA ARG A 599 -31.78 -10.66 -2.53
C ARG A 599 -32.98 -10.01 -3.19
N ILE A 600 -34.16 -10.48 -2.84
CA ILE A 600 -35.42 -9.97 -3.37
C ILE A 600 -36.21 -9.39 -2.21
N GLN A 601 -36.67 -8.15 -2.37
CA GLN A 601 -37.46 -7.44 -1.38
C GLN A 601 -38.76 -6.96 -2.01
N PHE A 602 -39.84 -7.10 -1.26
CA PHE A 602 -41.15 -6.59 -1.63
C PHE A 602 -41.58 -5.58 -0.60
N GLY A 603 -42.08 -4.44 -1.06
CA GLY A 603 -42.58 -3.37 -0.21
C GLY A 603 -43.88 -2.83 -0.76
N ALA A 604 -44.80 -2.48 0.14
CA ALA A 604 -46.03 -1.78 -0.19
C ALA A 604 -46.20 -0.60 0.76
N ARG A 605 -46.58 0.55 0.22
CA ARG A 605 -46.86 1.76 1.01
C ARG A 605 -48.10 2.45 0.45
N PHE A 606 -48.93 2.95 1.37
CA PHE A 606 -50.01 3.88 1.06
C PHE A 606 -49.52 5.32 1.19
N GLU A 607 -49.88 6.16 0.22
CA GLU A 607 -49.71 7.61 0.27
C GLU A 607 -51.10 8.26 0.26
N PHE A 608 -51.31 9.18 1.20
CA PHE A 608 -52.57 9.90 1.44
C PHE A 608 -52.46 11.35 1.00
#